data_AF-A0AAD1DIN8-F1
#
_entry.id   AF-A0AAD1DIN8-F1
#
_cell.length_a   1.000
_cell.length_b   1.000
_cell.length_c   1.000
_cell.angle_alpha   90.00
_cell.angle_beta   90.00
_cell.angle_gamma   90.00
#
_symmetry.space_group_name_H-M   'P 1'
#
loop_
_entity.id
_entity.type
_entity.pdbx_description
1 polymer ?
#
loop_
_entity_poly.entity_id
_entity_poly.type
_entity_poly.pdbx_seq_one_letter_code
_entity_poly.pdbx_strand_id
1 'polypeptide(L)'
;MMTVIEPPSVLSSPQRRSQVLLMFYLPGQSVTPEWLGSLTQVDEDTARQDIAETGREIQRYHRLTLTSQADGSYRMEGAALDQRLCLLHALRRGLRLCPHFVSHHFTPALKTQLKQQGIARTLYDDTNLQALVNRCARTLNRQFDCRDVHFLRLYLQYCLLQHHLGQSPSFTHEQQRWAQAAAEFTLAEEIVRHWQRRVAATPHAGEQLFLTLLFMLLKTPDPIRDGHQHDRRLHLAISRLIHRFQNLAGRPFSDEQGLSDQLYIHLSQALHRSVFAIGIDNALPEEIGRLYPRLMRTTQAALEEFEASWQVRFSQEEVSLIAVIFGAWLMQKSDLQEKQVVLLTDDNPDLEQSLEQQLRELTLLPLNIKYLSVSTFQKEGAPKEVTLIVTPYTTALPLFSPPLFHADETFSDHQQQQICKMLEA
;
A
#
# COMPACT_ATOMS: atom_id res chain seq x y z
N MET A 1 -45.53 8.15 12.89
CA MET A 1 -44.22 8.81 12.87
C MET A 1 -43.68 8.68 11.45
N MET A 2 -43.63 9.77 10.69
CA MET A 2 -42.98 9.78 9.39
C MET A 2 -41.47 9.67 9.61
N THR A 3 -40.86 8.61 9.11
CA THR A 3 -39.41 8.53 8.90
C THR A 3 -39.04 9.61 7.89
N VAL A 4 -38.54 10.74 8.38
CA VAL A 4 -37.92 11.76 7.54
C VAL A 4 -36.65 11.13 6.99
N ILE A 5 -36.69 10.70 5.74
CA ILE A 5 -35.50 10.26 5.01
C ILE A 5 -34.71 11.54 4.77
N GLU A 6 -33.64 11.74 5.55
CA GLU A 6 -32.67 12.80 5.27
C GLU A 6 -32.14 12.64 3.85
N PRO A 7 -31.95 13.74 3.09
CA PRO A 7 -31.49 13.65 1.71
C PRO A 7 -30.12 12.94 1.67
N PRO A 8 -29.85 12.12 0.64
CA PRO A 8 -28.56 11.46 0.51
C PRO A 8 -27.45 12.51 0.44
N SER A 9 -26.36 12.26 1.19
CA SER A 9 -25.18 13.11 1.16
C SER A 9 -24.69 13.35 -0.27
N VAL A 10 -24.34 14.61 -0.56
CA VAL A 10 -23.67 14.99 -1.81
C VAL A 10 -22.25 14.40 -1.89
N LEU A 11 -21.70 13.89 -0.77
CA LEU A 11 -20.37 13.31 -0.69
C LEU A 11 -20.40 11.79 -0.87
N SER A 12 -19.51 11.29 -1.72
CA SER A 12 -19.25 9.85 -1.83
C SER A 12 -18.64 9.28 -0.54
N SER A 13 -18.82 7.98 -0.26
CA SER A 13 -18.27 7.35 0.94
C SER A 13 -16.77 7.58 1.13
N PRO A 14 -15.90 7.51 0.08
CA PRO A 14 -14.48 7.87 0.23
C PRO A 14 -14.24 9.32 0.63
N GLN A 15 -15.07 10.27 0.17
CA GLN A 15 -14.96 11.67 0.57
C GLN A 15 -15.38 11.86 2.03
N ARG A 16 -16.47 11.22 2.48
CA ARG A 16 -16.92 11.27 3.87
C ARG A 16 -15.86 10.69 4.81
N ARG A 17 -15.38 9.47 4.55
CA ARG A 17 -14.29 8.85 5.35
C ARG A 17 -13.00 9.68 5.35
N SER A 18 -12.69 10.37 4.24
CA SER A 18 -11.56 11.31 4.22
C SER A 18 -11.78 12.54 5.10
N GLN A 19 -13.01 13.05 5.23
CA GLN A 19 -13.34 14.13 6.16
C GLN A 19 -13.31 13.65 7.61
N VAL A 20 -13.97 12.51 7.90
CA VAL A 20 -13.94 11.85 9.22
C VAL A 20 -12.53 11.76 9.76
N LEU A 21 -11.60 11.23 8.95
CA LEU A 21 -10.22 11.07 9.37
C LEU A 21 -9.56 12.41 9.71
N LEU A 22 -9.77 13.46 8.93
CA LEU A 22 -9.21 14.79 9.20
C LEU A 22 -9.85 15.47 10.42
N MET A 23 -11.10 15.16 10.75
CA MET A 23 -11.80 15.69 11.93
C MET A 23 -11.10 15.29 13.23
N PHE A 24 -10.56 14.07 13.32
CA PHE A 24 -9.76 13.61 14.47
C PHE A 24 -8.47 14.41 14.71
N TYR A 25 -8.03 15.21 13.72
CA TYR A 25 -6.85 16.07 13.82
C TYR A 25 -7.19 17.55 14.00
N LEU A 26 -8.48 17.93 14.10
CA LEU A 26 -8.85 19.30 14.40
C LEU A 26 -8.57 19.63 15.87
N PRO A 27 -7.77 20.67 16.17
CA PRO A 27 -7.46 21.02 17.54
C PRO A 27 -8.71 21.38 18.36
N GLY A 28 -8.83 20.79 19.55
CA GLY A 28 -9.87 21.15 20.53
C GLY A 28 -11.29 20.68 20.19
N GLN A 29 -11.48 19.81 19.19
CA GLN A 29 -12.78 19.27 18.82
C GLN A 29 -12.87 17.78 19.14
N SER A 30 -14.00 17.37 19.71
CA SER A 30 -14.32 15.95 19.93
C SER A 30 -15.17 15.47 18.76
N VAL A 31 -14.84 14.31 18.19
CA VAL A 31 -15.57 13.76 17.04
C VAL A 31 -16.80 13.03 17.56
N THR A 32 -18.00 13.48 17.23
CA THR A 32 -19.25 12.76 17.53
C THR A 32 -20.01 12.42 16.23
N PRO A 33 -20.85 11.37 16.22
CA PRO A 33 -21.69 11.04 15.07
C PRO A 33 -22.59 12.19 14.62
N GLU A 34 -23.13 12.98 15.56
CA GLU A 34 -24.01 14.11 15.25
C GLU A 34 -23.25 15.24 14.56
N TRP A 35 -22.05 15.56 15.04
CA TRP A 35 -21.22 16.58 14.41
C TRP A 35 -20.78 16.13 13.00
N LEU A 36 -20.44 14.85 12.84
CA LEU A 36 -20.17 14.27 11.52
C LEU A 36 -21.39 14.34 10.60
N GLY A 37 -22.55 13.86 11.05
CA GLY A 37 -23.80 13.91 10.29
C GLY A 37 -24.14 15.32 9.82
N SER A 38 -23.96 16.33 10.70
CA SER A 38 -24.20 17.73 10.34
C SER A 38 -23.27 18.26 9.25
N LEU A 39 -22.01 17.82 9.21
CA LEU A 39 -21.01 18.24 8.21
C LEU A 39 -21.15 17.49 6.90
N THR A 40 -21.47 16.20 6.94
CA THR A 40 -21.54 15.34 5.76
C THR A 40 -22.95 15.16 5.22
N GLN A 41 -23.97 15.69 5.88
CA GLN A 41 -25.40 15.52 5.53
C GLN A 41 -25.77 14.03 5.40
N VAL A 42 -25.46 13.26 6.45
CA VAL A 42 -25.87 11.85 6.58
C VAL A 42 -26.54 11.65 7.93
N ASP A 43 -27.37 10.61 7.99
CA ASP A 43 -27.96 10.15 9.23
C ASP A 43 -26.90 9.58 10.20
N GLU A 44 -27.28 9.42 11.46
CA GLU A 44 -26.39 8.99 12.54
C GLU A 44 -25.83 7.57 12.33
N ASP A 45 -26.61 6.65 11.73
CA ASP A 45 -26.17 5.28 11.48
C ASP A 45 -25.07 5.25 10.40
N THR A 46 -25.27 6.00 9.31
CA THR A 46 -24.26 6.20 8.28
C THR A 46 -23.00 6.87 8.85
N ALA A 47 -23.15 7.87 9.71
CA ALA A 47 -22.03 8.53 10.39
C ALA A 47 -21.22 7.53 11.26
N ARG A 48 -21.90 6.69 12.05
CA ARG A 48 -21.28 5.64 12.86
C ARG A 48 -20.56 4.60 11.99
N GLN A 49 -21.14 4.24 10.85
CA GLN A 49 -20.52 3.33 9.89
C GLN A 49 -19.26 3.94 9.27
N ASP A 50 -19.29 5.20 8.84
CA ASP A 50 -18.12 5.90 8.29
C ASP A 50 -16.98 5.99 9.33
N ILE A 51 -17.30 6.22 10.62
CA ILE A 51 -16.33 6.17 11.74
C ILE A 51 -15.75 4.78 11.90
N ALA A 52 -16.60 3.73 11.91
CA ALA A 52 -16.15 2.35 12.07
C ALA A 52 -15.24 1.89 10.92
N GLU A 53 -15.59 2.22 9.68
CA GLU A 53 -14.75 1.93 8.51
C GLU A 53 -13.42 2.69 8.54
N THR A 54 -13.45 3.96 8.92
CA THR A 54 -12.22 4.76 9.13
C THR A 54 -11.35 4.16 10.23
N GLY A 55 -11.96 3.68 11.32
CA GLY A 55 -11.26 3.00 12.41
C GLY A 55 -10.55 1.72 11.97
N ARG A 56 -11.22 0.88 11.18
CA ARG A 56 -10.61 -0.34 10.59
C ARG A 56 -9.43 0.02 9.67
N GLU A 57 -9.58 1.07 8.86
CA GLU A 57 -8.55 1.56 7.95
C GLU A 57 -7.28 1.97 8.72
N ILE A 58 -7.41 2.86 9.71
CA ILE A 58 -6.24 3.38 10.44
C ILE A 58 -5.62 2.35 11.39
N GLN A 59 -6.41 1.41 11.90
CA GLN A 59 -5.88 0.29 12.68
C GLN A 59 -4.96 -0.57 11.82
N ARG A 60 -5.37 -0.84 10.58
CA ARG A 60 -4.62 -1.66 9.63
C ARG A 60 -3.33 -0.97 9.16
N TYR A 61 -3.43 0.29 8.73
CA TYR A 61 -2.30 0.95 8.06
C TYR A 61 -1.37 1.70 9.01
N HIS A 62 -1.86 2.08 10.20
CA HIS A 62 -1.14 2.94 11.11
C HIS A 62 -1.17 2.46 12.56
N ARG A 63 -1.78 1.32 12.89
CA ARG A 63 -1.87 0.79 14.26
C ARG A 63 -2.55 1.76 15.24
N LEU A 64 -3.49 2.55 14.73
CA LEU A 64 -4.28 3.50 15.52
C LEU A 64 -5.66 2.94 15.80
N THR A 65 -6.18 3.18 17.00
CA THR A 65 -7.51 2.71 17.41
C THR A 65 -8.44 3.90 17.62
N LEU A 66 -9.71 3.77 17.19
CA LEU A 66 -10.75 4.73 17.56
C LEU A 66 -11.54 4.18 18.74
N THR A 67 -11.54 4.90 19.87
CA THR A 67 -12.24 4.53 21.11
C THR A 67 -13.42 5.45 21.35
N SER A 68 -14.58 4.86 21.67
CA SER A 68 -15.77 5.62 22.09
C SER A 68 -15.66 5.97 23.57
N GLN A 69 -16.00 7.21 23.90
CA GLN A 69 -16.00 7.79 25.24
C GLN A 69 -17.42 7.78 25.84
N ALA A 70 -17.54 7.93 27.16
CA ALA A 70 -18.82 7.92 27.85
C ALA A 70 -19.77 9.07 27.44
N ASP A 71 -19.23 10.16 26.88
CA ASP A 71 -19.99 11.31 26.37
C ASP A 71 -20.44 11.12 24.90
N GLY A 72 -20.21 9.95 24.31
CA GLY A 72 -20.56 9.64 22.92
C GLY A 72 -19.51 10.10 21.89
N SER A 73 -18.45 10.78 22.33
CA SER A 73 -17.36 11.17 21.43
C SER A 73 -16.41 10.00 21.12
N TYR A 74 -15.67 10.14 20.02
CA TYR A 74 -14.62 9.23 19.61
C TYR A 74 -13.26 9.91 19.77
N ARG A 75 -12.26 9.14 20.20
CA ARG A 75 -10.86 9.57 20.28
C ARG A 75 -9.96 8.61 19.51
N MET A 76 -8.91 9.17 18.94
CA MET A 76 -7.86 8.39 18.28
C MET A 76 -6.73 8.14 19.27
N GLU A 77 -6.38 6.87 19.44
CA GLU A 77 -5.32 6.40 20.34
C GLU A 77 -4.21 5.70 19.57
N GLY A 78 -2.97 5.83 20.05
CA GLY A 78 -1.78 5.24 19.47
C GLY A 78 -0.55 6.14 19.59
N ALA A 79 0.61 5.66 19.13
CA ALA A 79 1.86 6.40 19.25
C ALA A 79 1.85 7.70 18.42
N ALA A 80 2.53 8.74 18.90
CA ALA A 80 2.61 10.01 18.18
C ALA A 80 3.21 9.88 16.76
N LEU A 81 4.14 8.93 16.55
CA LEU A 81 4.67 8.62 15.22
C LEU A 81 3.57 8.11 14.28
N ASP A 82 2.77 7.16 14.75
CA ASP A 82 1.67 6.55 13.99
C ASP A 82 0.60 7.57 13.64
N GLN A 83 0.24 8.45 14.57
CA GLN A 83 -0.69 9.56 14.33
C GLN A 83 -0.17 10.52 13.25
N ARG A 84 1.12 10.85 13.27
CA ARG A 84 1.70 11.69 12.23
C ARG A 84 1.68 10.98 10.87
N LEU A 85 2.11 9.74 10.79
CA LEU A 85 2.10 8.96 9.55
C LEU A 85 0.68 8.82 8.98
N CYS A 86 -0.32 8.64 9.84
CA CYS A 86 -1.72 8.63 9.47
C CYS A 86 -2.18 9.98 8.91
N LEU A 87 -1.86 11.11 9.56
CA LEU A 87 -2.18 12.43 9.03
C LEU A 87 -1.46 12.73 7.70
N LEU A 88 -0.23 12.25 7.51
CA LEU A 88 0.50 12.41 6.26
C LEU A 88 -0.33 11.83 5.12
N HIS A 89 -0.81 10.60 5.27
CA HIS A 89 -1.70 9.96 4.31
C HIS A 89 -3.05 10.71 4.20
N ALA A 90 -3.69 10.99 5.33
CA ALA A 90 -5.02 11.60 5.40
C ALA A 90 -5.08 12.99 4.77
N LEU A 91 -4.08 13.84 5.00
CA LEU A 91 -4.07 15.21 4.48
C LEU A 91 -3.78 15.23 2.99
N ARG A 92 -2.87 14.38 2.48
CA ARG A 92 -2.67 14.23 1.03
C ARG A 92 -3.94 13.74 0.35
N ARG A 93 -4.62 12.76 0.96
CA ARG A 93 -5.93 12.26 0.50
C ARG A 93 -6.99 13.35 0.53
N GLY A 94 -7.08 14.12 1.62
CA GLY A 94 -8.08 15.17 1.79
C GLY A 94 -7.90 16.34 0.84
N LEU A 95 -6.66 16.73 0.52
CA LEU A 95 -6.37 17.74 -0.50
C LEU A 95 -6.85 17.34 -1.90
N ARG A 96 -6.99 16.03 -2.17
CA ARG A 96 -7.54 15.51 -3.42
C ARG A 96 -9.06 15.32 -3.36
N LEU A 97 -9.58 14.72 -2.29
CA LEU A 97 -10.97 14.27 -2.20
C LEU A 97 -11.93 15.30 -1.58
N CYS A 98 -11.46 16.09 -0.63
CA CYS A 98 -12.26 17.08 0.11
C CYS A 98 -11.52 18.42 0.32
N PRO A 99 -11.03 19.09 -0.75
CA PRO A 99 -10.23 20.31 -0.62
C PRO A 99 -10.98 21.45 0.10
N HIS A 100 -12.31 21.55 -0.06
CA HIS A 100 -13.15 22.51 0.65
C HIS A 100 -13.09 22.31 2.17
N PHE A 101 -13.10 21.06 2.65
CA PHE A 101 -12.96 20.79 4.08
C PHE A 101 -11.60 21.26 4.59
N VAL A 102 -10.54 21.00 3.83
CA VAL A 102 -9.18 21.41 4.20
C VAL A 102 -9.04 22.93 4.23
N SER A 103 -9.60 23.66 3.26
CA SER A 103 -9.50 25.12 3.17
C SER A 103 -10.39 25.85 4.18
N HIS A 104 -11.60 25.36 4.44
CA HIS A 104 -12.60 26.06 5.25
C HIS A 104 -12.65 25.60 6.72
N HIS A 105 -12.20 24.39 7.03
CA HIS A 105 -12.24 23.85 8.40
C HIS A 105 -10.83 23.57 8.95
N PHE A 106 -10.06 22.72 8.27
CA PHE A 106 -8.75 22.27 8.78
C PHE A 106 -7.72 23.40 8.90
N THR A 107 -7.52 24.15 7.81
CA THR A 107 -6.52 25.23 7.78
C THR A 107 -6.84 26.36 8.77
N PRO A 108 -8.09 26.87 8.86
CA PRO A 108 -8.43 27.90 9.83
C PRO A 108 -8.32 27.43 11.28
N ALA A 109 -8.74 26.20 11.58
CA ALA A 109 -8.62 25.62 12.93
C ALA A 109 -7.15 25.53 13.37
N LEU A 110 -6.28 25.01 12.50
CA LEU A 110 -4.85 24.90 12.76
C LEU A 110 -4.20 26.28 13.02
N LYS A 111 -4.47 27.28 12.14
CA LYS A 111 -3.95 28.64 12.30
C LYS A 111 -4.47 29.34 13.56
N THR A 112 -5.73 29.10 13.91
CA THR A 112 -6.34 29.64 15.15
C THR A 112 -5.65 29.05 16.37
N GLN A 113 -5.44 27.73 16.39
CA GLN A 113 -4.75 27.08 17.50
C GLN A 113 -3.30 27.56 17.65
N LEU A 114 -2.54 27.65 16.55
CA LEU A 114 -1.17 28.17 16.57
C LEU A 114 -1.11 29.58 17.20
N LYS A 115 -2.07 30.44 16.85
CA LYS A 115 -2.19 31.78 17.41
C LYS A 115 -2.53 31.75 18.90
N GLN A 116 -3.46 30.89 19.32
CA GLN A 116 -3.87 30.75 20.73
C GLN A 116 -2.74 30.24 21.62
N GLN A 117 -1.87 29.38 21.09
CA GLN A 117 -0.66 28.88 21.77
C GLN A 117 0.49 29.91 21.78
N GLY A 118 0.29 31.11 21.23
CA GLY A 118 1.32 32.17 21.24
C GLY A 118 2.54 31.89 20.37
N ILE A 119 2.45 30.95 19.42
CA ILE A 119 3.54 30.63 18.51
C ILE A 119 3.82 31.83 17.60
N ALA A 120 5.09 32.14 17.34
CA ALA A 120 5.47 33.29 16.53
C ALA A 120 4.94 33.17 15.09
N ARG A 121 4.14 34.15 14.63
CA ARG A 121 3.50 34.16 13.30
C ARG A 121 4.47 33.89 12.15
N THR A 122 5.70 34.36 12.27
CA THR A 122 6.76 34.17 11.27
C THR A 122 7.11 32.70 10.98
N LEU A 123 6.73 31.78 11.88
CA LEU A 123 6.95 30.34 11.72
C LEU A 123 5.85 29.66 10.90
N TYR A 124 4.67 30.29 10.77
CA TYR A 124 3.50 29.67 10.15
C TYR A 124 2.75 30.56 9.14
N ASP A 125 3.24 31.77 8.86
CA ASP A 125 2.67 32.56 7.77
C ASP A 125 2.99 31.96 6.40
N ASP A 126 2.08 32.23 5.47
CA ASP A 126 2.10 31.62 4.15
C ASP A 126 3.35 31.98 3.33
N THR A 127 3.87 33.20 3.48
CA THR A 127 5.04 33.68 2.73
C THR A 127 6.32 32.99 3.20
N ASN A 128 6.57 32.95 4.50
CA ASN A 128 7.78 32.33 5.05
C ASN A 128 7.76 30.81 4.85
N LEU A 129 6.62 30.16 5.03
CA LEU A 129 6.50 28.73 4.75
C LEU A 129 6.72 28.40 3.28
N GLN A 130 6.19 29.23 2.36
CA GLN A 130 6.44 29.05 0.92
C GLN A 130 7.94 29.17 0.60
N ALA A 131 8.62 30.17 1.15
CA ALA A 131 10.06 30.35 0.97
C ALA A 131 10.86 29.17 1.56
N LEU A 132 10.45 28.65 2.72
CA LEU A 132 11.05 27.47 3.36
C LEU A 132 10.91 26.23 2.48
N VAL A 133 9.71 25.94 1.98
CA VAL A 133 9.45 24.79 1.09
C VAL A 133 10.25 24.90 -0.21
N ASN A 134 10.32 26.09 -0.83
CA ASN A 134 11.13 26.32 -2.02
C ASN A 134 12.63 26.15 -1.76
N ARG A 135 13.10 26.48 -0.56
CA ARG A 135 14.48 26.18 -0.14
C ARG A 135 14.69 24.68 0.01
N CYS A 136 13.78 23.97 0.67
CA CYS A 136 13.85 22.50 0.82
C CYS A 136 13.93 21.79 -0.54
N ALA A 137 13.10 22.21 -1.50
CA ALA A 137 13.09 21.69 -2.86
C ALA A 137 14.49 21.83 -3.52
N ARG A 138 15.09 23.03 -3.45
CA ARG A 138 16.43 23.30 -3.99
C ARG A 138 17.52 22.49 -3.29
N THR A 139 17.50 22.43 -1.96
CA THR A 139 18.49 21.68 -1.17
C THR A 139 18.46 20.20 -1.50
N LEU A 140 17.27 19.62 -1.71
CA LEU A 140 17.11 18.21 -2.07
C LEU A 140 17.25 17.94 -3.58
N ASN A 141 17.43 18.98 -4.40
CA ASN A 141 17.34 18.90 -5.86
C ASN A 141 16.04 18.21 -6.35
N ARG A 142 14.91 18.56 -5.73
CA ARG A 142 13.57 18.00 -6.01
C ARG A 142 12.64 19.08 -6.57
N GLN A 143 11.66 18.63 -7.35
CA GLN A 143 10.53 19.46 -7.75
C GLN A 143 9.32 19.06 -6.91
N PHE A 144 8.69 20.03 -6.25
CA PHE A 144 7.41 19.85 -5.58
C PHE A 144 6.34 20.51 -6.42
N ASP A 145 5.26 19.78 -6.69
CA ASP A 145 4.10 20.35 -7.37
C ASP A 145 3.31 21.29 -6.44
N CYS A 146 2.28 21.95 -6.97
CA CYS A 146 1.47 22.89 -6.18
C CYS A 146 0.76 22.21 -4.99
N ARG A 147 0.42 20.91 -5.10
CA ARG A 147 -0.28 20.15 -4.06
C ARG A 147 0.69 19.74 -2.95
N ASP A 148 1.89 19.27 -3.28
CA ASP A 148 2.94 18.93 -2.32
C ASP A 148 3.42 20.17 -1.57
N VAL A 149 3.55 21.31 -2.26
CA VAL A 149 3.84 22.60 -1.63
C VAL A 149 2.75 22.98 -0.62
N HIS A 150 1.48 22.87 -1.01
CA HIS A 150 0.37 23.20 -0.12
C HIS A 150 0.29 22.24 1.08
N PHE A 151 0.47 20.94 0.84
CA PHE A 151 0.57 19.91 1.87
C PHE A 151 1.70 20.23 2.86
N LEU A 152 2.93 20.43 2.40
CA LEU A 152 4.08 20.72 3.26
C LEU A 152 3.86 21.95 4.12
N ARG A 153 3.26 23.01 3.57
CA ARG A 153 2.95 24.22 4.34
C ARG A 153 1.98 23.95 5.49
N LEU A 154 0.95 23.16 5.28
CA LEU A 154 0.00 22.79 6.35
C LEU A 154 0.62 21.79 7.33
N TYR A 155 1.37 20.83 6.82
CA TYR A 155 1.89 19.73 7.61
C TYR A 155 3.03 20.17 8.53
N LEU A 156 3.88 21.10 8.09
CA LEU A 156 4.90 21.74 8.94
C LEU A 156 4.27 22.57 10.08
N GLN A 157 3.15 23.25 9.81
CA GLN A 157 2.37 23.94 10.83
C GLN A 157 1.82 22.98 11.88
N TYR A 158 1.29 21.84 11.43
CA TYR A 158 0.81 20.79 12.32
C TYR A 158 1.95 20.23 13.18
N CYS A 159 3.11 19.90 12.60
CA CYS A 159 4.27 19.41 13.36
C CYS A 159 4.72 20.42 14.42
N LEU A 160 4.78 21.71 14.07
CA LEU A 160 5.13 22.78 15.00
C LEU A 160 4.14 22.89 16.17
N LEU A 161 2.83 22.80 15.88
CA LEU A 161 1.80 22.80 16.92
C LEU A 161 1.94 21.58 17.84
N GLN A 162 2.07 20.37 17.27
CA GLN A 162 2.20 19.14 18.03
C GLN A 162 3.43 19.15 18.93
N HIS A 163 4.57 19.61 18.40
CA HIS A 163 5.78 19.81 19.19
C HIS A 163 5.54 20.75 20.38
N HIS A 164 4.89 21.90 20.15
CA HIS A 164 4.57 22.86 21.20
C HIS A 164 3.67 22.28 22.29
N LEU A 165 2.76 21.37 21.94
CA LEU A 165 1.90 20.64 22.87
C LEU A 165 2.58 19.45 23.56
N GLY A 166 3.88 19.23 23.33
CA GLY A 166 4.63 18.09 23.88
C GLY A 166 4.35 16.75 23.20
N GLN A 167 3.68 16.76 22.03
CA GLN A 167 3.28 15.58 21.25
C GLN A 167 4.33 15.27 20.17
N SER A 168 5.57 15.12 20.60
CA SER A 168 6.69 14.76 19.72
C SER A 168 6.82 13.24 19.57
N PRO A 169 7.11 12.72 18.36
CA PRO A 169 7.22 11.28 18.13
C PRO A 169 8.50 10.68 18.74
N SER A 170 8.39 9.44 19.20
CA SER A 170 9.51 8.59 19.59
C SER A 170 9.86 7.62 18.47
N PHE A 171 11.13 7.23 18.37
CA PHE A 171 11.64 6.31 17.36
C PHE A 171 12.47 5.21 18.01
N THR A 172 12.39 3.99 17.48
CA THR A 172 13.29 2.90 17.87
C THR A 172 14.72 3.20 17.41
N HIS A 173 15.72 2.53 18.00
CA HIS A 173 17.11 2.71 17.60
C HIS A 173 17.35 2.39 16.11
N GLU A 174 16.63 1.40 15.57
CA GLU A 174 16.70 1.07 14.15
C GLU A 174 16.16 2.19 13.27
N GLN A 175 14.97 2.70 13.59
CA GLN A 175 14.36 3.82 12.87
C GLN A 175 15.21 5.10 12.93
N GLN A 176 15.86 5.35 14.07
CA GLN A 176 16.80 6.46 14.23
C GLN A 176 17.98 6.34 13.27
N ARG A 177 18.67 5.17 13.29
CA ARG A 177 19.79 4.91 12.37
C ARG A 177 19.38 5.05 10.92
N TRP A 178 18.20 4.53 10.56
CA TRP A 178 17.66 4.63 9.21
C TRP A 178 17.46 6.09 8.78
N ALA A 179 16.77 6.89 9.59
CA ALA A 179 16.51 8.30 9.29
C ALA A 179 17.81 9.13 9.27
N GLN A 180 18.75 8.86 10.17
CA GLN A 180 20.04 9.57 10.24
C GLN A 180 20.94 9.30 9.03
N ALA A 181 20.81 8.14 8.38
CA ALA A 181 21.57 7.81 7.18
C ALA A 181 21.01 8.48 5.91
N ALA A 182 19.82 9.07 5.97
CA ALA A 182 19.15 9.67 4.83
C ALA A 182 19.70 11.05 4.48
N ALA A 183 19.71 11.40 3.19
CA ALA A 183 20.16 12.71 2.71
C ALA A 183 19.29 13.87 3.27
N GLU A 184 18.03 13.57 3.59
CA GLU A 184 17.04 14.48 4.16
C GLU A 184 17.35 14.86 5.62
N PHE A 185 18.25 14.14 6.30
CA PHE A 185 18.53 14.36 7.72
C PHE A 185 19.09 15.75 8.01
N THR A 186 20.04 16.20 7.19
CA THR A 186 20.65 17.53 7.30
C THR A 186 19.64 18.63 7.03
N LEU A 187 18.74 18.44 6.05
CA LEU A 187 17.67 19.41 5.76
C LEU A 187 16.72 19.55 6.95
N ALA A 188 16.29 18.42 7.53
CA ALA A 188 15.40 18.42 8.68
C ALA A 188 16.01 19.18 9.86
N GLU A 189 17.32 19.05 10.07
CA GLU A 189 18.05 19.81 11.09
C GLU A 189 17.92 21.33 10.87
N GLU A 190 18.04 21.80 9.62
CA GLU A 190 17.91 23.23 9.32
C GLU A 190 16.51 23.78 9.68
N ILE A 191 15.45 23.00 9.43
CA ILE A 191 14.08 23.36 9.78
C ILE A 191 13.93 23.45 11.30
N VAL A 192 14.43 22.45 12.03
CA VAL A 192 14.35 22.42 13.50
C VAL A 192 15.16 23.55 14.13
N ARG A 193 16.36 23.86 13.62
CA ARG A 193 17.14 25.02 14.06
C ARG A 193 16.40 26.33 13.83
N HIS A 194 15.61 26.44 12.76
CA HIS A 194 14.77 27.63 12.53
C HIS A 194 13.69 27.77 13.61
N TRP A 195 13.06 26.66 14.03
CA TRP A 195 12.11 26.66 15.13
C TRP A 195 12.75 27.05 16.45
N GLN A 196 13.91 26.46 16.78
CA GLN A 196 14.63 26.72 18.04
C GLN A 196 14.94 28.21 18.28
N ARG A 197 15.17 28.99 17.22
CA ARG A 197 15.44 30.43 17.34
C ARG A 197 14.23 31.26 17.77
N ARG A 198 13.01 30.69 17.72
CA ARG A 198 11.75 31.42 17.87
C ARG A 198 10.74 30.71 18.80
N VAL A 199 11.09 29.54 19.31
CA VAL A 199 10.31 28.76 20.26
C VAL A 199 11.13 28.63 21.55
N ALA A 200 10.51 28.87 22.70
CA ALA A 200 11.21 28.89 23.99
C ALA A 200 11.71 27.50 24.43
N ALA A 201 10.96 26.45 24.11
CA ALA A 201 11.36 25.07 24.40
C ALA A 201 12.38 24.57 23.37
N THR A 202 13.36 23.78 23.84
CA THR A 202 14.28 23.07 22.96
C THR A 202 13.50 22.05 22.13
N PRO A 203 13.64 22.05 20.79
CA PRO A 203 12.99 21.05 19.96
C PRO A 203 13.35 19.62 20.35
N HIS A 204 12.35 18.76 20.46
CA HIS A 204 12.55 17.35 20.76
C HIS A 204 13.28 16.67 19.59
N ALA A 205 14.23 15.77 19.88
CA ALA A 205 15.02 15.08 18.84
C ALA A 205 14.15 14.30 17.82
N GLY A 206 12.99 13.82 18.27
CA GLY A 206 11.99 13.19 17.41
C GLY A 206 11.44 14.07 16.29
N GLU A 207 11.45 15.40 16.44
CA GLU A 207 10.98 16.31 15.38
C GLU A 207 11.89 16.26 14.15
N GLN A 208 13.20 16.28 14.36
CA GLN A 208 14.16 16.16 13.25
C GLN A 208 13.99 14.83 12.53
N LEU A 209 13.96 13.72 13.28
CA LEU A 209 13.78 12.38 12.72
C LEU A 209 12.48 12.25 11.93
N PHE A 210 11.40 12.82 12.44
CA PHE A 210 10.11 12.79 11.76
C PHE A 210 10.10 13.66 10.50
N LEU A 211 10.70 14.86 10.52
CA LEU A 211 10.83 15.68 9.32
C LEU A 211 11.71 15.01 8.27
N THR A 212 12.77 14.30 8.67
CA THR A 212 13.54 13.45 7.76
C THR A 212 12.64 12.41 7.11
N LEU A 213 11.86 11.67 7.90
CA LEU A 213 10.92 10.67 7.41
C LEU A 213 9.86 11.26 6.46
N LEU A 214 9.31 12.42 6.80
CA LEU A 214 8.36 13.14 5.95
C LEU A 214 8.94 13.37 4.54
N PHE A 215 10.16 13.89 4.44
CA PHE A 215 10.78 14.15 3.13
C PHE A 215 11.20 12.85 2.41
N MET A 216 11.58 11.79 3.13
CA MET A 216 11.80 10.47 2.53
C MET A 216 10.51 9.93 1.90
N LEU A 217 9.38 9.98 2.61
CA LEU A 217 8.07 9.51 2.13
C LEU A 217 7.44 10.40 1.04
N LEU A 218 7.93 11.61 0.85
CA LEU A 218 7.56 12.50 -0.26
C LEU A 218 8.48 12.36 -1.47
N LYS A 219 9.59 11.61 -1.37
CA LYS A 219 10.48 11.37 -2.50
C LYS A 219 9.75 10.51 -3.53
N THR A 220 9.58 11.02 -4.75
CA THR A 220 9.31 10.18 -5.92
C THR A 220 10.64 9.56 -6.36
N PRO A 221 10.82 8.23 -6.26
CA PRO A 221 12.05 7.58 -6.72
C PRO A 221 12.24 7.76 -8.22
N ASP A 222 13.48 7.96 -8.64
CA ASP A 222 13.84 8.09 -10.05
C ASP A 222 15.04 7.18 -10.33
N PRO A 223 14.85 6.03 -11.00
CA PRO A 223 15.93 5.05 -11.20
C PRO A 223 17.08 5.57 -12.07
N ILE A 224 16.89 6.69 -12.79
CA ILE A 224 17.91 7.29 -13.65
C ILE A 224 18.69 8.36 -12.90
N ARG A 225 17.98 9.18 -12.10
CA ARG A 225 18.58 10.36 -11.44
C ARG A 225 19.05 10.12 -10.02
N ASP A 226 18.49 9.12 -9.34
CA ASP A 226 18.92 8.75 -8.00
C ASP A 226 20.31 8.10 -8.07
N GLY A 227 21.27 8.69 -7.36
CA GLY A 227 22.68 8.31 -7.49
C GLY A 227 23.47 8.34 -6.19
N HIS A 228 22.81 8.56 -5.05
CA HIS A 228 23.48 8.53 -3.74
C HIS A 228 23.92 7.11 -3.39
N GLN A 229 24.80 6.97 -2.40
CA GLN A 229 25.36 5.67 -2.00
C GLN A 229 24.27 4.65 -1.64
N HIS A 230 23.20 5.09 -0.97
CA HIS A 230 22.06 4.26 -0.61
C HIS A 230 21.30 3.74 -1.85
N ASP A 231 21.05 4.61 -2.82
CA ASP A 231 20.37 4.28 -4.08
C ASP A 231 21.18 3.25 -4.89
N ARG A 232 22.50 3.44 -5.00
CA ARG A 232 23.40 2.48 -5.67
C ARG A 232 23.40 1.11 -4.99
N ARG A 233 23.38 1.08 -3.65
CA ARG A 233 23.27 -0.17 -2.89
C ARG A 233 21.95 -0.87 -3.19
N LEU A 234 20.87 -0.12 -3.33
CA LEU A 234 19.55 -0.66 -3.68
C LEU A 234 19.54 -1.24 -5.09
N HIS A 235 20.07 -0.54 -6.10
CA HIS A 235 20.19 -1.10 -7.45
C HIS A 235 20.96 -2.43 -7.48
N LEU A 236 22.10 -2.52 -6.80
CA LEU A 236 22.86 -3.77 -6.70
C LEU A 236 22.09 -4.90 -6.01
N ALA A 237 21.30 -4.56 -4.97
CA ALA A 237 20.43 -5.53 -4.31
C ALA A 237 19.30 -6.01 -5.24
N ILE A 238 18.74 -5.12 -6.05
CA ILE A 238 17.70 -5.43 -7.03
C ILE A 238 18.24 -6.34 -8.13
N SER A 239 19.42 -6.06 -8.70
CA SER A 239 20.02 -6.94 -9.72
C SER A 239 20.22 -8.37 -9.19
N ARG A 240 20.67 -8.51 -7.93
CA ARG A 240 20.79 -9.83 -7.29
C ARG A 240 19.44 -10.50 -7.05
N LEU A 241 18.45 -9.72 -6.62
CA LEU A 241 17.07 -10.20 -6.42
C LEU A 241 16.48 -10.74 -7.73
N ILE A 242 16.62 -10.00 -8.84
CA ILE A 242 16.16 -10.43 -10.16
C ILE A 242 16.86 -11.73 -10.58
N HIS A 243 18.19 -11.78 -10.46
CA HIS A 243 18.95 -12.97 -10.82
C HIS A 243 18.53 -14.21 -9.99
N ARG A 244 18.34 -14.03 -8.68
CA ARG A 244 17.85 -15.11 -7.79
C ARG A 244 16.44 -15.55 -8.20
N PHE A 245 15.55 -14.61 -8.52
CA PHE A 245 14.22 -14.92 -9.00
C PHE A 245 14.28 -15.73 -10.31
N GLN A 246 15.07 -15.32 -11.30
CA GLN A 246 15.23 -16.05 -12.58
C GLN A 246 15.71 -17.49 -12.37
N ASN A 247 16.67 -17.70 -11.46
CA ASN A 247 17.18 -19.03 -11.13
C ASN A 247 16.10 -19.92 -10.50
N LEU A 248 15.29 -19.38 -9.59
CA LEU A 248 14.18 -20.12 -8.96
C LEU A 248 13.01 -20.35 -9.94
N ALA A 249 12.75 -19.39 -10.81
CA ALA A 249 11.70 -19.45 -11.82
C ALA A 249 12.05 -20.37 -12.99
N GLY A 250 13.34 -20.61 -13.25
CA GLY A 250 13.82 -21.38 -14.39
C GLY A 250 13.68 -20.66 -15.73
N ARG A 251 13.44 -19.34 -15.72
CA ARG A 251 13.24 -18.53 -16.93
C ARG A 251 13.84 -17.12 -16.81
N PRO A 252 14.45 -16.60 -17.90
CA PRO A 252 14.95 -15.23 -17.93
C PRO A 252 13.81 -14.22 -18.15
N PHE A 253 14.13 -12.94 -17.92
CA PHE A 253 13.28 -11.80 -18.27
C PHE A 253 13.76 -11.20 -19.59
N SER A 254 12.84 -10.79 -20.45
CA SER A 254 13.19 -10.15 -21.74
C SER A 254 13.62 -8.70 -21.59
N ASP A 255 13.05 -7.97 -20.62
CA ASP A 255 13.36 -6.58 -20.30
C ASP A 255 13.81 -6.47 -18.83
N GLU A 256 15.06 -6.84 -18.57
CA GLU A 256 15.62 -6.80 -17.21
C GLU A 256 15.80 -5.37 -16.70
N GLN A 257 16.11 -4.41 -17.59
CA GLN A 257 16.30 -3.01 -17.19
C GLN A 257 14.97 -2.39 -16.75
N GLY A 258 13.90 -2.56 -17.52
CA GLY A 258 12.57 -2.08 -17.14
C GLY A 258 12.08 -2.70 -15.82
N LEU A 259 12.37 -4.00 -15.61
CA LEU A 259 12.04 -4.67 -14.35
C LEU A 259 12.84 -4.08 -13.18
N SER A 260 14.14 -3.87 -13.36
CA SER A 260 15.02 -3.25 -12.36
C SER A 260 14.51 -1.85 -11.99
N ASP A 261 14.14 -1.05 -12.97
CA ASP A 261 13.62 0.31 -12.76
C ASP A 261 12.30 0.29 -11.98
N GLN A 262 11.37 -0.60 -12.34
CA GLN A 262 10.10 -0.74 -11.65
C GLN A 262 10.25 -1.25 -10.21
N LEU A 263 11.12 -2.25 -10.01
CA LEU A 263 11.46 -2.75 -8.68
C LEU A 263 12.14 -1.68 -7.84
N TYR A 264 12.98 -0.82 -8.43
CA TYR A 264 13.61 0.29 -7.73
C TYR A 264 12.58 1.30 -7.23
N ILE A 265 11.63 1.68 -8.08
CA ILE A 265 10.54 2.59 -7.73
C ILE A 265 9.74 2.02 -6.55
N HIS A 266 9.40 0.73 -6.58
CA HIS A 266 8.63 0.10 -5.52
C HIS A 266 9.43 -0.10 -4.22
N LEU A 267 10.59 -0.77 -4.29
CA LEU A 267 11.37 -1.20 -3.13
C LEU A 267 11.98 -0.03 -2.36
N SER A 268 12.34 1.06 -3.02
CA SER A 268 12.80 2.28 -2.34
C SER A 268 11.74 2.81 -1.35
N GLN A 269 10.47 2.74 -1.73
CA GLN A 269 9.35 3.13 -0.87
C GLN A 269 8.98 2.04 0.13
N ALA A 270 8.99 0.76 -0.29
CA ALA A 270 8.64 -0.38 0.57
C ALA A 270 9.59 -0.54 1.75
N LEU A 271 10.88 -0.25 1.58
CA LEU A 271 11.87 -0.26 2.66
C LEU A 271 11.50 0.73 3.77
N HIS A 272 11.11 1.95 3.41
CA HIS A 272 10.63 2.94 4.39
C HIS A 272 9.37 2.43 5.10
N ARG A 273 8.42 1.87 4.37
CA ARG A 273 7.19 1.34 4.98
C ARG A 273 7.45 0.19 5.94
N SER A 274 8.37 -0.72 5.61
CA SER A 274 8.77 -1.82 6.49
C SER A 274 9.42 -1.31 7.79
N VAL A 275 10.43 -0.44 7.69
CA VAL A 275 11.18 0.09 8.85
C VAL A 275 10.29 0.91 9.80
N PHE A 276 9.34 1.67 9.24
CA PHE A 276 8.42 2.50 10.03
C PHE A 276 7.07 1.82 10.31
N ALA A 277 6.91 0.55 9.90
CA ALA A 277 5.71 -0.26 10.07
C ALA A 277 4.43 0.46 9.58
N ILE A 278 4.53 1.04 8.37
CA ILE A 278 3.41 1.65 7.64
C ILE A 278 2.75 0.56 6.80
N GLY A 279 1.48 0.26 7.07
CA GLY A 279 0.72 -0.70 6.29
C GLY A 279 0.30 -0.13 4.93
N ILE A 280 0.00 -1.03 3.99
CA ILE A 280 -0.54 -0.72 2.66
C ILE A 280 -1.81 -1.53 2.39
N ASP A 281 -2.57 -1.12 1.38
CA ASP A 281 -3.83 -1.74 1.00
C ASP A 281 -3.65 -3.21 0.57
N ASN A 282 -4.65 -4.03 0.92
CA ASN A 282 -4.67 -5.48 0.77
C ASN A 282 -5.81 -5.96 -0.13
N ALA A 283 -6.37 -5.10 -0.96
CA ALA A 283 -7.39 -5.55 -1.92
C ALA A 283 -6.87 -6.61 -2.92
N LEU A 284 -5.55 -6.66 -3.16
CA LEU A 284 -4.91 -7.53 -4.17
C LEU A 284 -4.25 -8.82 -3.63
N PRO A 285 -3.58 -8.84 -2.45
CA PRO A 285 -2.76 -9.97 -2.01
C PRO A 285 -3.50 -11.30 -1.82
N GLU A 286 -4.75 -11.28 -1.32
CA GLU A 286 -5.53 -12.52 -1.11
C GLU A 286 -5.86 -13.23 -2.44
N GLU A 287 -6.26 -12.47 -3.46
CA GLU A 287 -6.53 -13.03 -4.78
C GLU A 287 -5.25 -13.51 -5.46
N ILE A 288 -4.14 -12.76 -5.32
CA ILE A 288 -2.86 -13.15 -5.90
C ILE A 288 -2.34 -14.44 -5.26
N GLY A 289 -2.43 -14.56 -3.94
CA GLY A 289 -2.02 -15.76 -3.21
C GLY A 289 -2.76 -17.01 -3.66
N ARG A 290 -4.07 -16.89 -3.91
CA ARG A 290 -4.89 -18.00 -4.40
C ARG A 290 -4.63 -18.32 -5.88
N LEU A 291 -4.53 -17.31 -6.73
CA LEU A 291 -4.48 -17.49 -8.18
C LEU A 291 -3.07 -17.80 -8.71
N TYR A 292 -2.03 -17.33 -7.99
CA TYR A 292 -0.62 -17.42 -8.40
C TYR A 292 0.31 -17.91 -7.26
N PRO A 293 0.03 -19.08 -6.65
CA PRO A 293 0.75 -19.55 -5.47
C PRO A 293 2.25 -19.83 -5.76
N ARG A 294 2.60 -20.38 -6.94
CA ARG A 294 3.99 -20.58 -7.34
C ARG A 294 4.76 -19.26 -7.43
N LEU A 295 4.13 -18.23 -8.01
CA LEU A 295 4.73 -16.90 -8.15
C LEU A 295 5.01 -16.29 -6.77
N MET A 296 4.03 -16.34 -5.87
CA MET A 296 4.19 -15.88 -4.49
C MET A 296 5.34 -16.58 -3.76
N ARG A 297 5.39 -17.92 -3.79
CA ARG A 297 6.48 -18.68 -3.15
C ARG A 297 7.84 -18.34 -3.76
N THR A 298 7.91 -18.23 -5.08
CA THR A 298 9.16 -17.89 -5.79
C THR A 298 9.64 -16.48 -5.43
N THR A 299 8.73 -15.50 -5.38
CA THR A 299 9.03 -14.14 -4.94
C THR A 299 9.52 -14.12 -3.48
N GLN A 300 8.82 -14.80 -2.57
CA GLN A 300 9.20 -14.86 -1.16
C GLN A 300 10.59 -15.49 -0.99
N ALA A 301 10.85 -16.62 -1.67
CA ALA A 301 12.15 -17.27 -1.65
C ALA A 301 13.24 -16.37 -2.26
N ALA A 302 12.96 -15.61 -3.32
CA ALA A 302 13.94 -14.69 -3.89
C ALA A 302 14.28 -13.52 -2.95
N LEU A 303 13.31 -13.07 -2.14
CA LEU A 303 13.45 -11.94 -1.22
C LEU A 303 14.27 -12.24 0.04
N GLU A 304 14.47 -13.50 0.42
CA GLU A 304 15.13 -13.87 1.68
C GLU A 304 16.49 -13.19 1.88
N GLU A 305 17.35 -13.21 0.86
CA GLU A 305 18.66 -12.56 0.89
C GLU A 305 18.56 -11.03 0.92
N PHE A 306 17.59 -10.48 0.19
CA PHE A 306 17.33 -9.05 0.17
C PHE A 306 16.94 -8.58 1.58
N GLU A 307 15.92 -9.19 2.18
CA GLU A 307 15.44 -8.90 3.53
C GLU A 307 16.56 -9.01 4.58
N ALA A 308 17.34 -10.09 4.52
CA ALA A 308 18.48 -10.28 5.42
C ALA A 308 19.53 -9.16 5.29
N SER A 309 19.87 -8.77 4.06
CA SER A 309 20.87 -7.73 3.80
C SER A 309 20.43 -6.32 4.22
N TRP A 310 19.12 -6.08 4.25
CA TRP A 310 18.51 -4.81 4.63
C TRP A 310 18.00 -4.80 6.08
N GLN A 311 18.01 -5.95 6.76
CA GLN A 311 17.48 -6.14 8.12
C GLN A 311 15.99 -5.79 8.23
N VAL A 312 15.23 -6.03 7.17
CA VAL A 312 13.79 -5.76 7.10
C VAL A 312 13.00 -7.05 6.94
N ARG A 313 11.70 -6.98 7.23
CA ARG A 313 10.73 -7.99 6.81
C ARG A 313 9.57 -7.29 6.10
N PHE A 314 9.32 -7.69 4.88
CA PHE A 314 8.18 -7.23 4.11
C PHE A 314 6.92 -7.91 4.62
N SER A 315 5.82 -7.16 4.64
CA SER A 315 4.51 -7.75 4.91
C SER A 315 4.05 -8.59 3.72
N GLN A 316 3.03 -9.42 3.93
CA GLN A 316 2.39 -10.18 2.86
C GLN A 316 1.96 -9.26 1.71
N GLU A 317 1.41 -8.09 2.03
CA GLU A 317 0.98 -7.10 1.04
C GLU A 317 2.14 -6.61 0.15
N GLU A 318 3.29 -6.30 0.74
CA GLU A 318 4.48 -5.88 -0.03
C GLU A 318 5.01 -7.02 -0.90
N VAL A 319 5.09 -8.24 -0.36
CA VAL A 319 5.52 -9.43 -1.12
C VAL A 319 4.58 -9.65 -2.32
N SER A 320 3.27 -9.51 -2.14
CA SER A 320 2.31 -9.62 -3.24
C SER A 320 2.47 -8.54 -4.29
N LEU A 321 2.73 -7.29 -3.92
CA LEU A 321 3.00 -6.23 -4.91
C LEU A 321 4.30 -6.50 -5.68
N ILE A 322 5.34 -6.98 -5.01
CA ILE A 322 6.59 -7.39 -5.66
C ILE A 322 6.33 -8.57 -6.61
N ALA A 323 5.50 -9.53 -6.21
CA ALA A 323 5.08 -10.66 -7.04
C ALA A 323 4.32 -10.19 -8.28
N VAL A 324 3.42 -9.20 -8.16
CA VAL A 324 2.73 -8.59 -9.31
C VAL A 324 3.72 -7.94 -10.28
N ILE A 325 4.74 -7.24 -9.78
CA ILE A 325 5.78 -6.64 -10.63
C ILE A 325 6.52 -7.73 -11.40
N PHE A 326 6.95 -8.81 -10.73
CA PHE A 326 7.57 -9.94 -11.42
C PHE A 326 6.63 -10.58 -12.44
N GLY A 327 5.39 -10.89 -12.05
CA GLY A 327 4.37 -11.47 -12.90
C GLY A 327 4.13 -10.65 -14.17
N ALA A 328 4.01 -9.33 -14.04
CA ALA A 328 3.84 -8.41 -15.16
C ALA A 328 5.00 -8.47 -16.17
N TRP A 329 6.24 -8.69 -15.71
CA TRP A 329 7.42 -8.86 -16.58
C TRP A 329 7.63 -10.28 -17.10
N LEU A 330 6.99 -11.28 -16.47
CA LEU A 330 6.92 -12.64 -17.03
C LEU A 330 5.94 -12.70 -18.21
N MET A 331 4.96 -11.81 -18.31
CA MET A 331 4.01 -11.78 -19.41
C MET A 331 4.64 -11.13 -20.65
N GLN A 332 5.05 -11.94 -21.63
CA GLN A 332 5.52 -11.43 -22.93
C GLN A 332 4.35 -11.16 -23.88
N LYS A 333 4.56 -10.35 -24.93
CA LYS A 333 3.53 -10.06 -25.95
C LYS A 333 3.00 -11.32 -26.66
N SER A 334 3.77 -12.42 -26.69
CA SER A 334 3.35 -13.72 -27.23
C SER A 334 2.44 -14.51 -26.27
N ASP A 335 2.47 -14.20 -24.97
CA ASP A 335 1.82 -14.97 -23.90
C ASP A 335 0.49 -14.31 -23.45
N LEU A 336 0.01 -13.33 -24.22
CA LEU A 336 -1.25 -12.62 -23.95
C LEU A 336 -2.49 -13.49 -24.14
N GLN A 337 -2.36 -14.64 -24.82
CA GLN A 337 -3.41 -15.65 -24.83
C GLN A 337 -3.28 -16.52 -23.59
N GLU A 338 -4.09 -16.22 -22.56
CA GLU A 338 -4.24 -17.09 -21.40
C GLU A 338 -4.56 -18.51 -21.87
N LYS A 339 -3.73 -19.49 -21.48
CA LYS A 339 -4.01 -20.90 -21.75
C LYS A 339 -5.28 -21.29 -21.01
N GLN A 340 -6.27 -21.75 -21.75
CA GLN A 340 -7.51 -22.24 -21.17
C GLN A 340 -7.35 -23.70 -20.76
N VAL A 341 -7.52 -23.97 -19.47
CA VAL A 341 -7.56 -25.30 -18.89
C VAL A 341 -8.98 -25.61 -18.49
N VAL A 342 -9.45 -26.83 -18.76
CA VAL A 342 -10.75 -27.29 -18.25
C VAL A 342 -10.50 -28.27 -17.11
N LEU A 343 -11.09 -28.00 -15.95
CA LEU A 343 -11.16 -28.94 -14.84
C LEU A 343 -12.55 -29.60 -14.85
N LEU A 344 -12.59 -30.93 -14.97
CA LEU A 344 -13.84 -31.66 -14.89
C LEU A 344 -14.28 -31.79 -13.43
N THR A 345 -15.54 -31.44 -13.18
CA THR A 345 -16.16 -31.47 -11.85
C THR A 345 -17.30 -32.47 -11.76
N ASP A 346 -17.58 -32.98 -10.56
CA ASP A 346 -18.74 -33.83 -10.27
C ASP A 346 -19.22 -33.60 -8.82
N ASP A 347 -18.92 -34.50 -7.88
CA ASP A 347 -19.45 -34.50 -6.51
C ASP A 347 -18.41 -34.34 -5.40
N ASN A 348 -17.13 -34.09 -5.73
CA ASN A 348 -16.04 -33.94 -4.76
C ASN A 348 -15.30 -32.60 -4.89
N PRO A 349 -15.84 -31.51 -4.30
CA PRO A 349 -15.26 -30.17 -4.42
C PRO A 349 -13.88 -30.03 -3.77
N ASP A 350 -13.59 -30.79 -2.71
CA ASP A 350 -12.29 -30.74 -2.02
C ASP A 350 -11.16 -31.29 -2.92
N LEU A 351 -11.45 -32.40 -3.62
CA LEU A 351 -10.53 -32.99 -4.59
C LEU A 351 -10.32 -32.08 -5.80
N GLU A 352 -11.40 -31.48 -6.31
CA GLU A 352 -11.35 -30.52 -7.42
C GLU A 352 -10.49 -29.30 -7.07
N GLN A 353 -10.69 -28.74 -5.87
CA GLN A 353 -9.90 -27.61 -5.38
C GLN A 353 -8.43 -27.97 -5.16
N SER A 354 -8.14 -29.16 -4.63
CA SER A 354 -6.77 -29.67 -4.49
C SER A 354 -6.07 -29.79 -5.84
N LEU A 355 -6.77 -30.33 -6.84
CA LEU A 355 -6.21 -30.53 -8.17
C LEU A 355 -6.00 -29.20 -8.91
N GLU A 356 -6.93 -28.25 -8.74
CA GLU A 356 -6.72 -26.87 -9.19
C GLU A 356 -5.49 -26.24 -8.55
N GLN A 357 -5.32 -26.37 -7.23
CA GLN A 357 -4.15 -25.82 -6.55
C GLN A 357 -2.87 -26.41 -7.11
N GLN A 358 -2.82 -27.73 -7.33
CA GLN A 358 -1.68 -28.38 -7.97
C GLN A 358 -1.41 -27.83 -9.38
N LEU A 359 -2.44 -27.61 -10.20
CA LEU A 359 -2.28 -27.00 -11.53
C LEU A 359 -1.68 -25.60 -11.45
N ARG A 360 -2.16 -24.76 -10.52
CA ARG A 360 -1.63 -23.40 -10.30
C ARG A 360 -0.18 -23.41 -9.79
N GLU A 361 0.25 -24.48 -9.13
CA GLU A 361 1.64 -24.67 -8.70
C GLU A 361 2.59 -25.06 -9.84
N LEU A 362 2.06 -25.48 -11.00
CA LEU A 362 2.87 -25.88 -12.14
C LEU A 362 3.38 -24.72 -12.97
N THR A 363 2.86 -23.50 -12.81
CA THR A 363 3.25 -22.35 -13.63
C THR A 363 3.33 -21.06 -12.82
N LEU A 364 4.15 -20.12 -13.30
CA LEU A 364 4.23 -18.75 -12.77
C LEU A 364 3.25 -17.80 -13.48
N LEU A 365 2.63 -18.24 -14.57
CA LEU A 365 1.77 -17.43 -15.43
C LEU A 365 0.29 -17.56 -15.03
N PRO A 366 -0.55 -16.58 -15.39
CA PRO A 366 -2.00 -16.71 -15.25
C PRO A 366 -2.56 -17.95 -15.94
N LEU A 367 -3.41 -18.67 -15.21
CA LEU A 367 -4.20 -19.78 -15.72
C LEU A 367 -5.69 -19.46 -15.67
N ASN A 368 -6.35 -19.65 -16.81
CA ASN A 368 -7.79 -19.57 -16.94
C ASN A 368 -8.37 -20.99 -16.82
N ILE A 369 -8.88 -21.32 -15.64
CA ILE A 369 -9.45 -22.64 -15.35
C ILE A 369 -10.97 -22.53 -15.44
N LYS A 370 -11.56 -23.28 -16.37
CA LYS A 370 -13.01 -23.41 -16.53
C LYS A 370 -13.48 -24.73 -15.92
N TYR A 371 -14.49 -24.66 -15.06
CA TYR A 371 -15.14 -25.84 -14.52
C TYR A 371 -16.19 -26.35 -15.51
N LEU A 372 -16.18 -27.65 -15.77
CA LEU A 372 -17.15 -28.31 -16.63
C LEU A 372 -17.56 -29.63 -15.99
N SER A 373 -18.86 -29.88 -15.81
CA SER A 373 -19.28 -31.14 -15.22
C SER A 373 -18.93 -32.32 -16.14
N VAL A 374 -18.58 -33.48 -15.56
CA VAL A 374 -18.29 -34.71 -16.32
C VAL A 374 -19.48 -35.08 -17.23
N SER A 375 -20.70 -34.93 -16.74
CA SER A 375 -21.93 -35.23 -17.49
C SER A 375 -22.13 -34.32 -18.71
N THR A 376 -21.79 -33.03 -18.61
CA THR A 376 -21.85 -32.09 -19.74
C THR A 376 -20.71 -32.38 -20.72
N PHE A 377 -19.50 -32.62 -20.22
CA PHE A 377 -18.36 -32.99 -21.06
C PHE A 377 -18.62 -34.23 -21.93
N GLN A 378 -19.28 -35.26 -21.38
CA GLN A 378 -19.61 -36.46 -22.14
C GLN A 378 -20.65 -36.22 -23.26
N LYS A 379 -21.54 -35.24 -23.08
CA LYS A 379 -22.60 -34.92 -24.04
C LYS A 379 -22.14 -33.96 -25.12
N GLU A 380 -21.39 -32.93 -24.73
CA GLU A 380 -21.10 -31.76 -25.55
C GLU A 380 -19.62 -31.68 -25.95
N GLY A 381 -18.73 -32.43 -25.28
CA GLY A 381 -17.29 -32.37 -25.47
C GLY A 381 -16.65 -31.15 -24.79
N ALA A 382 -15.39 -30.87 -25.18
CA ALA A 382 -14.64 -29.74 -24.66
C ALA A 382 -15.01 -28.43 -25.39
N PRO A 383 -15.00 -27.28 -24.70
CA PRO A 383 -15.04 -25.97 -25.34
C PRO A 383 -13.92 -25.80 -26.37
N LYS A 384 -14.12 -24.85 -27.31
CA LYS A 384 -13.06 -24.46 -28.27
C LYS A 384 -11.89 -23.79 -27.54
N GLU A 385 -10.69 -23.89 -28.12
CA GLU A 385 -9.46 -23.22 -27.63
C GLU A 385 -8.94 -23.70 -26.27
N VAL A 386 -9.37 -24.89 -25.82
CA VAL A 386 -8.84 -25.53 -24.61
C VAL A 386 -7.46 -26.12 -24.89
N THR A 387 -6.49 -25.76 -24.05
CA THR A 387 -5.11 -26.25 -24.13
C THR A 387 -5.00 -27.68 -23.59
N LEU A 388 -5.62 -27.95 -22.44
CA LEU A 388 -5.67 -29.28 -21.83
C LEU A 388 -6.89 -29.43 -20.92
N ILE A 389 -7.26 -30.68 -20.68
CA ILE A 389 -8.33 -31.09 -19.76
C ILE A 389 -7.70 -31.85 -18.60
N VAL A 390 -8.17 -31.56 -17.39
CA VAL A 390 -7.81 -32.28 -16.18
C VAL A 390 -9.07 -32.85 -15.56
N THR A 391 -8.99 -34.08 -15.07
CA THR A 391 -10.10 -34.73 -14.39
C THR A 391 -9.60 -35.63 -13.27
N PRO A 392 -10.20 -35.58 -12.07
CA PRO A 392 -10.02 -36.62 -11.07
C PRO A 392 -10.94 -37.84 -11.30
N TYR A 393 -11.90 -37.72 -12.22
CA TYR A 393 -12.91 -38.74 -12.48
C TYR A 393 -12.55 -39.56 -13.71
N THR A 394 -12.77 -40.86 -13.63
CA THR A 394 -12.71 -41.76 -14.79
C THR A 394 -13.84 -41.40 -15.75
N THR A 395 -13.51 -41.05 -16.99
CA THR A 395 -14.49 -40.65 -18.01
C THR A 395 -14.10 -41.18 -19.39
N ALA A 396 -15.11 -41.43 -20.24
CA ALA A 396 -14.88 -41.82 -21.63
C ALA A 396 -14.48 -40.60 -22.47
N LEU A 397 -13.44 -40.76 -23.30
CA LEU A 397 -12.97 -39.70 -24.19
C LEU A 397 -13.90 -39.56 -25.41
N PRO A 398 -14.40 -38.36 -25.73
CA PRO A 398 -15.04 -38.12 -27.01
C PRO A 398 -14.03 -38.25 -28.17
N LEU A 399 -14.53 -38.51 -29.38
CA LEU A 399 -13.73 -38.79 -30.59
C LEU A 399 -12.66 -37.74 -30.92
N PHE A 400 -12.90 -36.47 -30.55
CA PHE A 400 -11.91 -35.40 -30.61
C PHE A 400 -11.87 -34.71 -29.25
N SER A 401 -10.73 -34.75 -28.59
CA SER A 401 -10.49 -34.04 -27.34
C SER A 401 -9.10 -33.42 -27.33
N PRO A 402 -8.94 -32.22 -26.73
CA PRO A 402 -7.65 -31.76 -26.26
C PRO A 402 -6.98 -32.79 -25.36
N PRO A 403 -5.65 -32.73 -25.13
CA PRO A 403 -4.96 -33.63 -24.23
C PRO A 403 -5.63 -33.67 -22.85
N LEU A 404 -5.95 -34.88 -22.37
CA LEU A 404 -6.63 -35.13 -21.12
C LEU A 404 -5.68 -35.80 -20.12
N PHE A 405 -5.61 -35.25 -18.91
CA PHE A 405 -4.85 -35.79 -17.79
C PHE A 405 -5.79 -36.24 -16.68
N HIS A 406 -5.75 -37.53 -16.38
CA HIS A 406 -6.46 -38.13 -15.26
C HIS A 406 -5.54 -38.20 -14.04
N ALA A 407 -5.99 -37.69 -12.88
CA ALA A 407 -5.22 -37.72 -11.63
C ALA A 407 -6.14 -37.99 -10.44
N ASP A 408 -6.02 -39.15 -9.81
CA ASP A 408 -6.91 -39.59 -8.72
C ASP A 408 -6.87 -38.63 -7.51
N GLU A 409 -5.67 -38.28 -7.05
CA GLU A 409 -5.45 -37.33 -5.94
C GLU A 409 -4.36 -36.32 -6.28
N THR A 410 -3.28 -36.78 -6.92
CA THR A 410 -2.12 -35.95 -7.27
C THR A 410 -1.63 -36.26 -8.67
N PHE A 411 -1.15 -35.24 -9.38
CA PHE A 411 -0.43 -35.46 -10.64
C PHE A 411 0.90 -36.16 -10.38
N SER A 412 1.19 -37.21 -11.15
CA SER A 412 2.54 -37.81 -11.19
C SER A 412 3.58 -36.84 -11.76
N ASP A 413 4.85 -37.01 -11.41
CA ASP A 413 5.96 -36.17 -11.92
C ASP A 413 5.97 -36.04 -13.45
N HIS A 414 5.68 -37.15 -14.15
CA HIS A 414 5.60 -37.16 -15.61
C HIS A 414 4.44 -36.29 -16.13
N GLN A 415 3.26 -36.36 -15.50
CA GLN A 415 2.12 -35.52 -15.86
C GLN A 415 2.42 -34.06 -15.58
N GLN A 416 3.00 -33.75 -14.42
CA GLN A 416 3.41 -32.39 -14.06
C GLN A 416 4.35 -31.81 -15.13
N GLN A 417 5.38 -32.54 -15.54
CA GLN A 417 6.32 -32.10 -16.58
C GLN A 417 5.64 -31.87 -17.94
N GLN A 418 4.70 -32.74 -18.33
CA GLN A 418 3.97 -32.57 -19.59
C GLN A 418 3.02 -31.38 -19.55
N ILE A 419 2.26 -31.22 -18.46
CA ILE A 419 1.36 -30.10 -18.24
C ILE A 419 2.15 -28.79 -18.22
N CYS A 420 3.26 -28.70 -17.47
CA CYS A 420 4.13 -27.51 -17.47
C CYS A 420 4.55 -27.12 -18.89
N LYS A 421 5.06 -28.07 -19.68
CA LYS A 421 5.48 -27.82 -21.06
C LYS A 421 4.35 -27.27 -21.93
N MET A 422 3.11 -27.74 -21.72
CA MET A 422 1.96 -27.25 -22.48
C MET A 422 1.49 -25.86 -22.04
N LEU A 423 1.61 -25.55 -20.75
CA LEU A 423 1.23 -24.26 -20.19
C LEU A 423 2.26 -23.17 -20.48
N GLU A 424 3.53 -23.54 -20.62
CA GLU A 424 4.66 -22.63 -20.84
C GLU A 424 5.13 -22.56 -22.31
N ALA A 425 4.54 -23.35 -23.22
CA ALA A 425 4.74 -23.29 -24.67
C ALA A 425 3.79 -22.30 -25.35
#